data_AF-A0A7M7J147-F1
#
_entry.id   AF-A0A7M7J147-F1
#
_cell.length_a   1.000
_cell.length_b   1.000
_cell.length_c   1.000
_cell.angle_alpha   90.00
_cell.angle_beta   90.00
_cell.angle_gamma   90.00
#
_symmetry.space_group_name_H-M   'P 1'
#
loop_
_entity.id
_entity.type
_entity.pdbx_description
1 polymer ?
#
loop_
_entity_poly.entity_id
_entity_poly.type
_entity_poly.pdbx_seq_one_letter_code
_entity_poly.pdbx_strand_id
1 'polypeptide(L)'
;MSEKRYKFLVSPKIGRQNWILWGNPNIRCNKTITFKNSYLSLPHCSVFEYCTCEDPADDIDRHFNLRPVTSDVANNKIVTGVKIVKDQNLFHIQIKQGELSNGFVNTSSIAWKPLEKYSPLDIGYERGVDFYTVESRSKTVCLDDLDANKSANKSNYLLTGLRFAVGPRTVFLRGKFNWDLERYLKLEIQLTPYDPETGYLIAENSTWISNINKPAKYSNGPFDWMDAEYDNYYITNRCIRISRSEDSLDFGQATVPLIDIQEITTDPVIPLSGAGLYYKSKQLYSHNDVKYELLRYGGYFGLRLFTHDISEIYT
;
A
#
# COMPACT_ATOMS: atom_id res chain seq x y z
N MET A 1 18.81 8.73 -8.73
CA MET A 1 18.05 10.01 -8.74
C MET A 1 17.30 10.04 -10.05
N SER A 2 15.96 9.95 -10.05
CA SER A 2 15.17 10.00 -11.28
C SER A 2 15.29 11.37 -11.94
N GLU A 3 15.51 11.39 -13.25
CA GLU A 3 15.62 12.63 -14.01
C GLU A 3 14.25 13.32 -14.07
N LYS A 4 14.14 14.53 -13.49
CA LYS A 4 12.89 15.31 -13.54
C LYS A 4 12.57 15.66 -15.00
N ARG A 5 11.38 15.24 -15.48
CA ARG A 5 10.77 15.55 -16.78
C ARG A 5 10.58 17.05 -17.01
N TYR A 6 10.29 17.81 -15.94
CA TYR A 6 10.18 19.27 -15.97
C TYR A 6 11.10 19.92 -14.92
N LYS A 7 11.73 21.05 -15.29
CA LYS A 7 12.65 21.81 -14.44
C LYS A 7 12.00 23.01 -13.75
N PHE A 8 11.04 23.64 -14.42
CA PHE A 8 10.25 24.75 -13.89
C PHE A 8 8.87 24.76 -14.55
N LEU A 9 7.92 25.46 -13.93
CA LEU A 9 6.56 25.62 -14.42
C LEU A 9 6.07 27.01 -14.04
N VAL A 10 5.41 27.66 -15.00
CA VAL A 10 4.88 29.00 -14.87
C VAL A 10 3.39 28.96 -15.18
N SER A 11 2.56 29.43 -14.26
CA SER A 11 1.11 29.46 -14.41
C SER A 11 0.54 30.82 -14.00
N PRO A 12 -0.47 31.36 -14.69
CA PRO A 12 -1.10 32.62 -14.29
C PRO A 12 -1.87 32.45 -12.97
N LYS A 13 -1.74 33.40 -12.03
CA LYS A 13 -2.57 33.44 -10.82
C LYS A 13 -3.93 34.07 -11.14
N ILE A 14 -5.03 33.36 -10.91
CA ILE A 14 -6.38 33.89 -11.15
C ILE A 14 -6.60 35.18 -10.34
N GLY A 15 -7.09 36.23 -11.01
CA GLY A 15 -7.46 37.51 -10.38
C GLY A 15 -6.30 38.48 -10.12
N ARG A 16 -5.06 38.19 -10.54
CA ARG A 16 -3.93 39.13 -10.50
C ARG A 16 -3.09 39.04 -11.78
N GLN A 17 -2.39 40.10 -12.16
CA GLN A 17 -1.42 40.09 -13.27
C GLN A 17 -0.13 39.30 -12.97
N ASN A 18 -0.09 38.54 -11.87
CA ASN A 18 1.13 37.88 -11.39
C ASN A 18 1.13 36.40 -11.76
N TRP A 19 2.30 35.92 -12.17
CA TRP A 19 2.56 34.51 -12.47
C TRP A 19 3.01 33.77 -11.21
N ILE A 20 2.58 32.53 -11.04
CA ILE A 20 3.16 31.59 -10.08
C ILE A 20 4.28 30.86 -10.80
N LEU A 21 5.48 30.94 -10.23
CA LEU A 21 6.66 30.24 -10.69
C LEU A 21 7.01 29.15 -9.68
N TRP A 22 7.10 27.92 -10.16
CA TRP A 22 7.65 26.80 -9.41
C TRP A 22 8.97 26.35 -10.08
N GLY A 23 10.01 26.10 -9.27
CA GLY A 23 11.35 25.74 -9.75
C GLY A 23 12.25 26.92 -10.15
N ASN A 24 13.37 26.63 -10.81
CA ASN A 24 14.34 27.64 -11.24
C ASN A 24 14.29 27.82 -12.78
N PRO A 25 13.77 28.96 -13.28
CA PRO A 25 13.62 29.21 -14.71
C PRO A 25 14.95 29.53 -15.40
N ASN A 26 16.02 29.80 -14.64
CA ASN A 26 17.35 30.10 -15.18
C ASN A 26 18.15 28.84 -15.54
N ILE A 27 17.58 27.65 -15.35
CA ILE A 27 18.20 26.39 -15.80
C ILE A 27 18.02 26.25 -17.31
N ARG A 28 19.11 25.96 -18.04
CA ARG A 28 19.04 25.63 -19.47
C ARG A 28 18.13 24.42 -19.67
N CYS A 29 17.01 24.65 -20.36
CA CYS A 29 16.10 23.61 -20.80
C CYS A 29 16.26 23.41 -22.31
N ASN A 30 16.29 22.17 -22.77
CA ASN A 30 16.37 21.86 -24.20
C ASN A 30 15.08 22.25 -24.95
N LYS A 31 13.94 22.34 -24.24
CA LYS A 31 12.63 22.66 -24.83
C LYS A 31 11.72 23.28 -23.78
N THR A 32 10.98 24.32 -24.18
CA THR A 32 9.87 24.89 -23.42
C THR A 32 8.57 24.51 -24.10
N ILE A 33 7.60 24.02 -23.33
CA ILE A 33 6.27 23.65 -23.83
C ILE A 33 5.26 24.63 -23.24
N THR A 34 4.51 25.32 -24.10
CA THR A 34 3.43 26.23 -23.68
C THR A 34 2.09 25.53 -23.87
N PHE A 35 1.37 25.33 -22.77
CA PHE A 35 0.01 24.81 -22.81
C PHE A 35 -0.97 25.94 -23.18
N LYS A 36 -1.88 25.69 -24.13
CA LYS A 36 -2.99 26.62 -24.40
C LYS A 36 -4.08 26.39 -23.35
N ASN A 37 -4.50 27.45 -22.66
CA ASN A 37 -5.66 27.36 -21.77
C ASN A 37 -6.93 27.06 -22.58
N SER A 38 -7.65 26.00 -22.22
CA SER A 38 -9.04 25.80 -22.63
C SER A 38 -9.94 26.00 -21.42
N TYR A 39 -10.70 27.09 -21.40
CA TYR A 39 -11.74 27.30 -20.41
C TYR A 39 -12.95 26.44 -20.79
N LEU A 40 -13.09 25.25 -20.22
CA LEU A 40 -14.39 24.61 -20.14
C LEU A 40 -15.02 25.01 -18.80
N SER A 41 -16.11 25.77 -18.85
CA SER A 41 -16.95 26.09 -17.70
C SER A 41 -17.68 24.84 -17.22
N LEU A 42 -16.96 23.93 -16.54
CA LEU A 42 -17.56 22.83 -15.81
C LEU A 42 -17.63 23.23 -14.32
N PRO A 43 -18.77 23.05 -13.62
CA PRO A 43 -18.98 23.60 -12.27
C PRO A 43 -18.08 23.01 -11.16
N HIS A 44 -17.21 22.05 -11.49
CA HIS A 44 -16.44 21.26 -10.52
C HIS A 44 -14.96 21.08 -10.88
N CYS A 45 -14.44 21.75 -11.91
CA CYS A 45 -13.00 21.76 -12.17
C CYS A 45 -12.39 22.97 -11.44
N SER A 46 -11.61 22.72 -10.39
CA SER A 46 -10.82 23.79 -9.79
C SER A 46 -9.78 24.24 -10.82
N VAL A 47 -9.75 25.54 -11.12
CA VAL A 47 -9.04 26.14 -12.28
C VAL A 47 -7.50 26.17 -12.09
N PHE A 48 -6.99 25.40 -11.12
CA PHE A 48 -5.57 25.18 -10.86
C PHE A 48 -5.15 23.71 -11.04
N GLU A 49 -6.05 22.81 -11.42
CA GLU A 49 -5.73 21.41 -11.60
C GLU A 49 -5.21 21.15 -13.02
N TYR A 50 -3.93 20.84 -13.14
CA TYR A 50 -3.45 20.04 -14.27
C TYR A 50 -4.32 18.79 -14.33
N CYS A 51 -5.05 18.59 -15.44
CA CYS A 51 -5.80 17.36 -15.62
C CYS A 51 -4.83 16.18 -15.50
N THR A 52 -5.08 15.31 -14.53
CA THR A 52 -4.36 14.04 -14.43
C THR A 52 -4.95 13.10 -15.47
N CYS A 53 -4.12 12.61 -16.38
CA CYS A 53 -4.51 11.58 -17.33
C CYS A 53 -4.01 10.24 -16.81
N GLU A 54 -4.84 9.22 -16.96
CA GLU A 54 -4.42 7.85 -16.73
C GLU A 54 -3.82 7.32 -18.03
N ASP A 55 -2.67 6.69 -17.93
CA ASP A 55 -2.12 5.98 -19.08
C ASP A 55 -3.02 4.77 -19.37
N PRO A 56 -3.61 4.66 -20.58
CA PRO A 56 -4.45 3.52 -20.91
C PRO A 56 -3.64 2.22 -21.07
N ALA A 57 -2.32 2.30 -21.21
CA ALA A 57 -1.49 1.12 -21.45
C ALA A 57 -1.49 0.17 -20.25
N ASP A 58 -1.59 -1.13 -20.53
CA ASP A 58 -1.62 -2.19 -19.51
C ASP A 58 -0.22 -2.78 -19.21
N ASP A 59 0.84 -2.27 -19.87
CA ASP A 59 2.24 -2.66 -19.67
C ASP A 59 2.99 -1.76 -18.66
N ILE A 60 2.25 -1.05 -17.81
CA ILE A 60 2.79 -0.15 -16.79
C ILE A 60 2.74 -0.76 -15.39
N ASP A 61 3.63 -0.31 -14.51
CA ASP A 61 3.76 -0.78 -13.13
C ASP A 61 2.60 -0.31 -12.23
N ARG A 62 1.41 -0.88 -12.42
CA ARG A 62 0.18 -0.53 -11.68
C ARG A 62 -0.59 -1.72 -11.13
N HIS A 63 -0.07 -2.93 -11.30
CA HIS A 63 -0.79 -4.16 -10.99
C HIS A 63 -0.27 -4.82 -9.71
N PHE A 64 -1.16 -5.38 -8.89
CA PHE A 64 -0.83 -6.12 -7.67
C PHE A 64 -1.40 -7.53 -7.74
N ASN A 65 -0.59 -8.55 -7.49
CA ASN A 65 -1.03 -9.94 -7.51
C ASN A 65 -1.95 -10.23 -6.31
N LEU A 66 -3.15 -10.74 -6.59
CA LEU A 66 -4.16 -11.13 -5.59
C LEU A 66 -4.08 -12.62 -5.22
N ARG A 67 -3.33 -13.41 -6.00
CA ARG A 67 -3.18 -14.85 -5.75
C ARG A 67 -2.41 -15.07 -4.44
N PRO A 68 -2.88 -15.97 -3.56
CA PRO A 68 -2.24 -16.21 -2.28
C PRO A 68 -0.90 -16.91 -2.42
N VAL A 69 0.02 -16.59 -1.50
CA VAL A 69 1.25 -17.33 -1.30
C VAL A 69 1.27 -17.90 0.11
N THR A 70 1.41 -19.22 0.20
CA THR A 70 1.39 -19.99 1.45
C THR A 70 2.69 -20.79 1.61
N SER A 71 3.15 -20.98 2.84
CA SER A 71 4.22 -21.91 3.15
C SER A 71 3.76 -23.35 2.90
N ASP A 72 4.72 -24.26 2.83
CA ASP A 72 4.47 -25.69 2.72
C ASP A 72 4.06 -26.26 4.09
N VAL A 73 2.82 -25.95 4.48
CA VAL A 73 2.24 -26.33 5.77
C VAL A 73 2.23 -27.86 5.95
N ALA A 74 2.04 -28.62 4.86
CA ALA A 74 2.07 -30.08 4.89
C ALA A 74 3.43 -30.65 5.31
N ASN A 75 4.52 -29.93 5.03
CA ASN A 75 5.87 -30.25 5.48
C ASN A 75 6.29 -29.42 6.70
N ASN A 76 5.32 -29.05 7.55
CA ASN A 76 5.50 -28.29 8.79
C ASN A 76 6.25 -26.96 8.61
N LYS A 77 6.14 -26.31 7.44
CA LYS A 77 6.83 -25.04 7.17
C LYS A 77 5.97 -23.84 7.48
N ILE A 78 6.58 -22.83 8.09
CA ILE A 78 5.97 -21.53 8.38
C ILE A 78 6.63 -20.43 7.55
N VAL A 79 5.99 -19.25 7.51
CA VAL A 79 6.62 -18.04 6.95
C VAL A 79 7.69 -17.55 7.93
N THR A 80 8.87 -17.26 7.39
CA THR A 80 10.04 -16.77 8.15
C THR A 80 10.55 -15.41 7.64
N GLY A 81 10.01 -14.96 6.52
CA GLY A 81 10.32 -13.66 5.95
C GLY A 81 9.44 -13.33 4.76
N VAL A 82 9.38 -12.06 4.39
CA VAL A 82 8.55 -11.56 3.30
C VAL A 82 9.26 -10.44 2.53
N LYS A 83 8.86 -10.24 1.28
CA LYS A 83 9.23 -9.06 0.49
C LYS A 83 8.21 -8.81 -0.62
N ILE A 84 8.22 -7.60 -1.17
CA ILE A 84 7.51 -7.30 -2.40
C ILE A 84 8.50 -7.42 -3.56
N VAL A 85 8.11 -8.16 -4.61
CA VAL A 85 8.89 -8.29 -5.85
C VAL A 85 8.07 -7.78 -7.01
N LYS A 86 8.71 -7.04 -7.92
CA LYS A 86 8.11 -6.64 -9.18
C LYS A 86 8.61 -7.56 -10.30
N ASP A 87 7.69 -8.20 -11.00
CA ASP A 87 7.95 -9.04 -12.18
C ASP A 87 6.79 -8.83 -13.16
N GLN A 88 7.08 -8.68 -14.46
CA GLN A 88 6.05 -8.47 -15.51
C GLN A 88 4.97 -7.41 -15.17
N ASN A 89 5.40 -6.24 -14.67
CA ASN A 89 4.54 -5.11 -14.26
C ASN A 89 3.55 -5.42 -13.11
N LEU A 90 3.78 -6.51 -12.41
CA LEU A 90 2.96 -7.01 -11.32
C LEU A 90 3.78 -7.01 -10.01
N PHE A 91 3.21 -6.43 -8.97
CA PHE A 91 3.77 -6.48 -7.62
C PHE A 91 3.27 -7.73 -6.91
N HIS A 92 4.19 -8.61 -6.52
CA HIS A 92 3.92 -9.85 -5.81
C HIS A 92 4.41 -9.78 -4.37
N ILE A 93 3.68 -10.42 -3.47
CA ILE A 93 4.25 -10.85 -2.19
C ILE A 93 5.05 -12.13 -2.46
N GLN A 94 6.31 -12.16 -2.03
CA GLN A 94 7.11 -13.38 -1.98
C GLN A 94 7.42 -13.70 -0.53
N ILE A 95 7.34 -14.98 -0.16
CA ILE A 95 7.62 -15.45 1.20
C ILE A 95 8.91 -16.29 1.24
N LYS A 96 9.62 -16.14 2.35
CA LYS A 96 10.63 -17.07 2.83
C LYS A 96 9.95 -18.04 3.78
N GLN A 97 10.29 -19.32 3.69
CA GLN A 97 9.71 -20.35 4.54
C GLN A 97 10.80 -21.21 5.16
N GLY A 98 10.51 -21.80 6.32
CA GLY A 98 11.37 -22.74 7.02
C GLY A 98 10.53 -23.74 7.81
N GLU A 99 11.06 -24.95 7.95
CA GLU A 99 10.50 -26.03 8.76
C GLU A 99 10.52 -25.65 10.24
N LEU A 100 9.37 -25.83 10.89
CA LEU A 100 9.22 -25.73 12.33
C LEU A 100 9.57 -27.07 12.96
N SER A 101 10.44 -27.07 13.96
CA SER A 101 10.84 -28.26 14.72
C SER A 101 10.98 -27.87 16.19
N ASN A 102 10.17 -28.47 17.05
CA ASN A 102 10.15 -28.21 18.50
C ASN A 102 9.99 -26.71 18.85
N GLY A 103 9.12 -26.00 18.13
CA GLY A 103 8.90 -24.56 18.32
C GLY A 103 9.98 -23.63 17.75
N PHE A 104 11.07 -24.18 17.21
CA PHE A 104 12.15 -23.42 16.57
C PHE A 104 12.16 -23.63 15.06
N VAL A 105 12.66 -22.65 14.33
CA VAL A 105 12.84 -22.77 12.88
C VAL A 105 14.16 -23.47 12.59
N ASN A 106 14.12 -24.57 11.85
CA ASN A 106 15.31 -25.23 11.33
C ASN A 106 15.99 -24.34 10.28
N THR A 107 17.11 -23.70 10.63
CA THR A 107 17.80 -22.72 9.79
C THR A 107 18.29 -23.28 8.45
N SER A 108 18.62 -24.58 8.40
CA SER A 108 19.06 -25.27 7.18
C SER A 108 17.94 -25.45 6.15
N SER A 109 16.68 -25.44 6.60
CA SER A 109 15.49 -25.61 5.75
C SER A 109 15.01 -24.30 5.11
N ILE A 110 15.60 -23.16 5.50
CA ILE A 110 15.12 -21.84 5.13
C ILE A 110 15.39 -21.57 3.65
N ALA A 111 14.32 -21.29 2.91
CA ALA A 111 14.42 -20.94 1.49
C ALA A 111 13.31 -19.97 1.07
N TRP A 112 13.59 -19.15 0.06
CA TRP A 112 12.55 -18.38 -0.63
C TRP A 112 11.67 -19.32 -1.44
N LYS A 113 10.34 -19.19 -1.31
CA LYS A 113 9.42 -19.92 -2.18
C LYS A 113 9.52 -19.34 -3.61
N PRO A 114 9.64 -20.18 -4.66
CA PRO A 114 9.65 -19.68 -6.03
C PRO A 114 8.42 -18.83 -6.34
N LEU A 115 8.61 -17.79 -7.14
CA LEU A 115 7.53 -16.90 -7.55
C LEU A 115 6.70 -17.58 -8.65
N GLU A 116 5.38 -17.61 -8.48
CA GLU A 116 4.44 -17.96 -9.56
C GLU A 116 4.33 -16.76 -10.51
N LYS A 117 5.08 -16.81 -11.60
CA LYS A 117 5.18 -15.71 -12.57
C LYS A 117 4.04 -15.78 -13.58
N TYR A 118 3.44 -14.63 -13.86
CA TYR A 118 2.49 -14.42 -14.95
C TYR A 118 2.38 -12.93 -15.25
N SER A 119 1.89 -12.59 -16.43
CA SER A 119 1.59 -11.22 -16.82
C SER A 119 0.09 -10.93 -16.70
N PRO A 120 -0.31 -9.71 -16.28
CA PRO A 120 -1.69 -9.24 -16.41
C PRO A 120 -2.24 -9.27 -17.85
N LEU A 121 -1.36 -9.35 -18.86
CA LEU A 121 -1.70 -9.42 -20.28
C LEU A 121 -1.88 -10.87 -20.78
N ASP A 122 -1.51 -11.87 -19.98
CA ASP A 122 -1.62 -13.27 -20.36
C ASP A 122 -3.09 -13.72 -20.38
N ILE A 123 -3.43 -14.63 -21.31
CA ILE A 123 -4.78 -15.19 -21.43
C ILE A 123 -5.09 -16.03 -20.19
N GLY A 124 -6.26 -15.80 -19.60
CA GLY A 124 -6.76 -16.59 -18.46
C GLY A 124 -6.52 -15.95 -17.08
N TYR A 125 -5.93 -14.76 -17.03
CA TYR A 125 -5.81 -13.97 -15.80
C TYR A 125 -6.77 -12.80 -15.81
N GLU A 126 -7.57 -12.65 -14.75
CA GLU A 126 -8.66 -11.70 -14.70
C GLU A 126 -8.44 -10.57 -13.70
N ARG A 127 -8.74 -9.34 -14.13
CA ARG A 127 -8.70 -8.16 -13.26
C ARG A 127 -9.72 -8.28 -12.12
N GLY A 128 -9.26 -8.04 -10.90
CA GLY A 128 -10.06 -8.14 -9.68
C GLY A 128 -10.21 -9.55 -9.14
N VAL A 129 -9.68 -10.56 -9.85
CA VAL A 129 -9.61 -11.96 -9.43
C VAL A 129 -8.16 -12.35 -9.19
N ASP A 130 -7.33 -12.28 -10.22
CA ASP A 130 -5.91 -12.64 -10.15
C ASP A 130 -5.04 -11.44 -9.81
N PHE A 131 -5.38 -10.25 -10.33
CA PHE A 131 -4.62 -9.03 -10.08
C PHE A 131 -5.50 -7.81 -9.87
N TYR A 132 -5.05 -6.89 -9.03
CA TYR A 132 -5.64 -5.58 -8.82
C TYR A 132 -4.93 -4.55 -9.68
N THR A 133 -5.67 -3.58 -10.22
CA THR A 133 -5.11 -2.49 -11.04
C THR A 133 -5.35 -1.16 -10.35
N VAL A 134 -4.29 -0.37 -10.18
CA VAL A 134 -4.41 1.01 -9.70
C VAL A 134 -4.96 1.89 -10.81
N GLU A 135 -6.14 2.46 -10.60
CA GLU A 135 -6.87 3.31 -11.55
C GLU A 135 -7.61 4.44 -10.81
N SER A 136 -8.22 5.39 -11.53
CA SER A 136 -8.65 6.67 -10.97
C SER A 136 -9.64 6.53 -9.82
N ARG A 137 -10.47 5.49 -9.91
CA ARG A 137 -11.51 5.13 -8.94
C ARG A 137 -11.12 3.95 -8.05
N SER A 138 -9.89 3.44 -8.17
CA SER A 138 -9.37 2.30 -7.42
C SER A 138 -7.88 2.51 -7.15
N LYS A 139 -7.56 3.42 -6.23
CA LYS A 139 -6.16 3.78 -5.92
C LYS A 139 -5.89 3.90 -4.42
N THR A 140 -6.78 3.37 -3.61
CA THR A 140 -6.63 3.29 -2.16
C THR A 140 -5.99 1.97 -1.75
N VAL A 141 -5.03 2.04 -0.83
CA VAL A 141 -4.37 0.91 -0.17
C VAL A 141 -4.60 1.05 1.33
N CYS A 142 -5.14 0.01 1.97
CA CYS A 142 -5.33 0.00 3.42
C CYS A 142 -4.13 -0.60 4.14
N LEU A 143 -3.72 0.10 5.20
CA LEU A 143 -2.66 -0.22 6.14
C LEU A 143 -3.22 -1.15 7.20
N ASP A 144 -3.23 -2.45 6.89
CA ASP A 144 -3.72 -3.48 7.79
C ASP A 144 -2.65 -3.96 8.75
N ASP A 145 -3.04 -4.19 10.01
CA ASP A 145 -2.26 -4.97 10.97
C ASP A 145 -3.06 -6.19 11.38
N LEU A 146 -2.53 -7.36 11.05
CA LEU A 146 -3.14 -8.65 11.34
C LEU A 146 -2.14 -9.45 12.19
N ASP A 147 -2.48 -9.65 13.45
CA ASP A 147 -1.59 -10.25 14.45
C ASP A 147 -2.39 -11.21 15.34
N ALA A 148 -2.02 -12.49 15.32
CA ALA A 148 -2.68 -13.55 16.07
C ALA A 148 -2.59 -13.32 17.59
N ASN A 149 -1.49 -12.73 18.08
CA ASN A 149 -1.27 -12.47 19.51
C ASN A 149 -2.33 -11.50 20.08
N LYS A 150 -2.96 -10.67 19.23
CA LYS A 150 -4.01 -9.71 19.63
C LYS A 150 -5.40 -10.33 19.69
N SER A 151 -5.54 -11.61 19.35
CA SER A 151 -6.80 -12.34 19.33
C SER A 151 -6.83 -13.38 20.44
N ALA A 152 -7.74 -13.23 21.39
CA ALA A 152 -7.90 -14.13 22.54
C ALA A 152 -8.06 -15.62 22.18
N ASN A 153 -8.56 -15.93 20.97
CA ASN A 153 -8.77 -17.30 20.50
C ASN A 153 -7.69 -17.81 19.54
N LYS A 154 -6.57 -17.07 19.37
CA LYS A 154 -5.54 -17.39 18.37
C LYS A 154 -4.10 -17.29 18.89
N SER A 155 -3.87 -17.47 20.20
CA SER A 155 -2.52 -17.43 20.79
C SER A 155 -1.56 -18.39 20.07
N ASN A 156 -1.94 -19.65 19.84
CA ASN A 156 -1.09 -20.65 19.19
C ASN A 156 -1.18 -20.69 17.66
N TYR A 157 -1.41 -19.56 16.98
CA TYR A 157 -1.48 -19.53 15.52
C TYR A 157 -0.22 -18.90 14.92
N LEU A 158 0.31 -19.55 13.89
CA LEU A 158 1.50 -19.10 13.18
C LEU A 158 1.16 -18.61 11.77
N LEU A 159 1.91 -17.61 11.31
CA LEU A 159 1.81 -17.06 9.96
C LEU A 159 2.30 -18.09 8.94
N THR A 160 1.38 -18.50 8.06
CA THR A 160 1.64 -19.48 7.01
C THR A 160 1.32 -18.96 5.62
N GLY A 161 0.73 -17.77 5.48
CA GLY A 161 0.47 -17.22 4.16
C GLY A 161 0.09 -15.75 4.15
N LEU A 162 0.23 -15.13 2.98
CA LEU A 162 -0.10 -13.74 2.74
C LEU A 162 -0.73 -13.59 1.36
N ARG A 163 -1.59 -12.59 1.21
CA ARG A 163 -2.06 -12.12 -0.10
C ARG A 163 -2.47 -10.66 -0.05
N PHE A 164 -2.30 -9.97 -1.17
CA PHE A 164 -3.12 -8.80 -1.40
C PHE A 164 -4.56 -9.25 -1.69
N ALA A 165 -5.53 -8.47 -1.25
CA ALA A 165 -6.94 -8.71 -1.51
C ALA A 165 -7.64 -7.39 -1.84
N VAL A 166 -8.84 -7.50 -2.38
CA VAL A 166 -9.67 -6.34 -2.72
C VAL A 166 -10.79 -6.22 -1.70
N GLY A 167 -10.90 -5.04 -1.09
CA GLY A 167 -12.00 -4.71 -0.19
C GLY A 167 -13.34 -4.56 -0.91
N PRO A 168 -14.47 -4.71 -0.19
CA PRO A 168 -15.79 -4.45 -0.75
C PRO A 168 -15.91 -2.99 -1.19
N ARG A 169 -16.81 -2.73 -2.15
CA ARG A 169 -17.08 -1.35 -2.58
C ARG A 169 -17.66 -0.56 -1.40
N THR A 170 -17.10 0.61 -1.14
CA THR A 170 -17.68 1.54 -0.18
C THR A 170 -18.97 2.13 -0.77
N VAL A 171 -20.09 2.02 -0.05
CA VAL A 171 -21.35 2.70 -0.38
C VAL A 171 -21.56 3.76 0.70
N PHE A 172 -21.41 5.04 0.37
CA PHE A 172 -21.83 6.10 1.27
C PHE A 172 -23.35 6.21 1.25
N LEU A 173 -23.99 5.79 2.34
CA LEU A 173 -25.41 6.04 2.57
C LEU A 173 -25.57 7.44 3.15
N ARG A 174 -26.07 8.39 2.34
CA ARG A 174 -27.00 9.48 2.68
C ARG A 174 -27.01 10.56 1.58
N GLY A 175 -27.95 10.45 0.65
CA GLY A 175 -28.59 11.58 -0.04
C GLY A 175 -27.78 12.51 -0.97
N LYS A 176 -26.44 12.43 -1.02
CA LYS A 176 -25.64 13.06 -2.08
C LYS A 176 -25.40 12.05 -3.19
N PHE A 177 -25.57 12.45 -4.45
CA PHE A 177 -25.13 11.68 -5.62
C PHE A 177 -23.66 11.26 -5.40
N ASN A 178 -23.44 10.00 -5.10
CA ASN A 178 -22.14 9.52 -4.64
C ASN A 178 -21.45 8.80 -5.79
N TRP A 179 -20.52 9.49 -6.46
CA TRP A 179 -19.76 8.96 -7.60
C TRP A 179 -18.65 7.97 -7.20
N ASP A 180 -18.44 7.74 -5.90
CA ASP A 180 -17.29 6.96 -5.40
C ASP A 180 -17.71 5.62 -4.81
N LEU A 181 -17.79 4.61 -5.69
CA LEU A 181 -17.76 3.19 -5.33
C LEU A 181 -16.31 2.68 -5.46
N GLU A 182 -15.41 3.15 -4.59
CA GLU A 182 -13.99 2.81 -4.64
C GLU A 182 -13.76 1.39 -4.10
N ARG A 183 -13.06 0.56 -4.89
CA ARG A 183 -12.42 -0.66 -4.39
C ARG A 183 -11.06 -0.27 -3.84
N TYR A 184 -10.60 -0.96 -2.81
CA TYR A 184 -9.31 -0.68 -2.19
C TYR A 184 -8.50 -1.96 -2.06
N LEU A 185 -7.18 -1.83 -2.20
CA LEU A 185 -6.23 -2.89 -1.93
C LEU A 185 -6.07 -3.03 -0.42
N LYS A 186 -6.02 -4.26 0.08
CA LYS A 186 -5.81 -4.59 1.50
C LYS A 186 -4.91 -5.80 1.64
N LEU A 187 -4.44 -6.09 2.86
CA LEU A 187 -3.69 -7.30 3.16
C LEU A 187 -4.63 -8.34 3.80
N GLU A 188 -4.42 -9.61 3.45
CA GLU A 188 -4.95 -10.74 4.20
C GLU A 188 -3.81 -11.71 4.51
N ILE A 189 -3.91 -12.37 5.67
CA ILE A 189 -2.92 -13.36 6.09
C ILE A 189 -3.59 -14.69 6.38
N GLN A 190 -2.87 -15.77 6.13
CA GLN A 190 -3.24 -17.10 6.57
C GLN A 190 -2.52 -17.40 7.89
N LEU A 191 -3.31 -17.87 8.85
CA LEU A 191 -2.86 -18.31 10.14
C LEU A 191 -3.20 -19.79 10.30
N THR A 192 -2.22 -20.60 10.70
CA THR A 192 -2.40 -22.03 10.95
C THR A 192 -2.14 -22.32 12.43
N PRO A 193 -3.04 -23.05 13.12
CA PRO A 193 -2.78 -23.45 14.50
C PRO A 193 -1.54 -24.35 14.59
N TYR A 194 -0.80 -24.16 15.65
CA TYR A 194 0.35 -24.95 16.04
C TYR A 194 0.02 -25.69 17.33
N ASP A 195 0.38 -26.97 17.39
CA ASP A 195 0.29 -27.78 18.59
C ASP A 195 1.69 -27.86 19.25
N PRO A 196 1.88 -27.22 20.42
CA PRO A 196 3.15 -27.26 21.13
C PRO A 196 3.56 -28.64 21.63
N GLU A 197 2.60 -29.53 21.89
CA GLU A 197 2.89 -30.88 22.41
C GLU A 197 3.48 -31.76 21.31
N THR A 198 2.91 -31.68 20.11
CA THR A 198 3.35 -32.50 18.98
C THR A 198 4.42 -31.83 18.13
N GLY A 199 4.51 -30.49 18.17
CA GLY A 199 5.43 -29.70 17.36
C GLY A 199 4.96 -29.50 15.92
N TYR A 200 3.69 -29.82 15.61
CA TYR A 200 3.16 -29.78 14.24
C TYR A 200 2.08 -28.72 14.03
N LEU A 201 2.01 -28.22 12.80
CA LEU A 201 0.93 -27.39 12.30
C LEU A 201 -0.32 -28.23 12.04
N ILE A 202 -1.49 -27.72 12.42
CA ILE A 202 -2.79 -28.34 12.15
C ILE A 202 -3.35 -27.74 10.85
N ALA A 203 -2.91 -28.29 9.72
CA ALA A 203 -3.14 -27.73 8.39
C ALA A 203 -4.63 -27.52 8.06
N GLU A 204 -5.49 -28.44 8.47
CA GLU A 204 -6.93 -28.46 8.22
C GLU A 204 -7.65 -27.26 8.85
N ASN A 205 -7.06 -26.69 9.91
CA ASN A 205 -7.61 -25.58 10.66
C ASN A 205 -7.00 -24.23 10.25
N SER A 206 -6.30 -24.18 9.11
CA SER A 206 -5.74 -22.93 8.59
C SER A 206 -6.85 -21.95 8.22
N THR A 207 -6.73 -20.70 8.67
CA THR A 207 -7.73 -19.65 8.45
C THR A 207 -7.13 -18.40 7.83
N TRP A 208 -7.80 -17.85 6.83
CA TRP A 208 -7.50 -16.52 6.33
C TRP A 208 -8.19 -15.48 7.21
N ILE A 209 -7.43 -14.48 7.67
CA ILE A 209 -7.97 -13.33 8.39
C ILE A 209 -7.76 -12.05 7.61
N SER A 210 -8.69 -11.12 7.81
CA SER A 210 -8.65 -9.78 7.23
C SER A 210 -9.28 -8.80 8.21
N ASN A 211 -8.97 -7.50 8.07
CA ASN A 211 -9.74 -6.48 8.75
C ASN A 211 -11.10 -6.35 8.06
N ILE A 212 -12.16 -6.77 8.76
CA ILE A 212 -13.55 -6.73 8.28
C ILE A 212 -14.14 -5.30 8.39
N ASN A 213 -13.50 -4.43 9.18
CA ASN A 213 -14.01 -3.09 9.42
C ASN A 213 -13.81 -2.22 8.17
N LYS A 214 -14.93 -1.68 7.66
CA LYS A 214 -14.93 -0.46 6.84
C LYS A 214 -13.94 0.53 7.48
N PRO A 215 -13.18 1.33 6.73
CA PRO A 215 -12.41 2.41 7.31
C PRO A 215 -13.37 3.27 8.15
N ALA A 216 -13.32 3.07 9.47
CA ALA A 216 -14.17 3.77 10.40
C ALA A 216 -13.74 5.23 10.33
N LYS A 217 -14.71 6.11 10.08
CA LYS A 217 -14.52 7.55 10.29
C LYS A 217 -14.00 7.75 11.71
N TYR A 218 -12.85 8.41 11.81
CA TYR A 218 -12.27 9.05 13.00
C TYR A 218 -12.26 8.17 14.27
N SER A 219 -11.10 7.59 14.56
CA SER A 219 -10.73 7.30 15.95
C SER A 219 -9.40 7.98 16.23
N ASN A 220 -9.41 8.95 17.12
CA ASN A 220 -8.30 9.82 17.52
C ASN A 220 -7.07 9.00 17.94
N GLY A 221 -6.25 8.63 16.95
CA GLY A 221 -4.84 8.30 17.14
C GLY A 221 -4.03 9.60 17.08
N PRO A 222 -2.71 9.59 17.31
CA PRO A 222 -1.88 10.80 17.43
C PRO A 222 -1.77 11.65 16.14
N PHE A 223 -2.56 11.34 15.11
CA PHE A 223 -2.74 12.10 13.88
C PHE A 223 -4.12 12.81 13.83
N ASP A 224 -4.60 13.24 15.00
CA ASP A 224 -5.88 13.94 15.13
C ASP A 224 -5.68 15.45 14.98
N TRP A 225 -5.48 15.90 13.74
CA TRP A 225 -5.74 17.27 13.34
C TRP A 225 -5.91 17.34 11.82
N MET A 226 -7.13 17.19 11.34
CA MET A 226 -7.54 17.79 10.06
C MET A 226 -9.08 17.82 9.99
N ASP A 227 -9.65 18.66 10.84
CA ASP A 227 -10.84 19.41 10.43
C ASP A 227 -10.38 20.41 9.37
N ALA A 228 -10.57 20.06 8.10
CA ALA A 228 -10.43 21.01 7.03
C ALA A 228 -11.54 20.74 6.00
N GLU A 229 -12.50 21.64 6.03
CA GLU A 229 -13.64 21.86 5.16
C GLU A 229 -13.23 22.19 3.71
N TYR A 230 -12.38 21.35 3.11
CA TYR A 230 -12.03 21.35 1.70
C TYR A 230 -11.97 19.90 1.21
N ASP A 231 -12.79 19.60 0.23
CA ASP A 231 -12.94 18.30 -0.43
C ASP A 231 -11.60 17.58 -0.74
N ASN A 232 -11.64 16.23 -0.64
CA ASN A 232 -10.83 15.24 -1.38
C ASN A 232 -9.61 14.53 -0.76
N TYR A 233 -9.40 14.44 0.56
CA TYR A 233 -8.30 13.60 1.09
C TYR A 233 -8.65 12.77 2.33
N TYR A 234 -9.01 11.51 2.09
CA TYR A 234 -9.25 10.53 3.16
C TYR A 234 -7.99 9.71 3.45
N ILE A 235 -7.03 10.28 4.18
CA ILE A 235 -6.23 9.45 5.09
C ILE A 235 -7.16 9.13 6.25
N THR A 236 -7.96 8.08 6.12
CA THR A 236 -8.50 7.45 7.33
C THR A 236 -7.32 6.81 8.05
N ASN A 237 -7.34 6.71 9.39
CA ASN A 237 -6.22 6.20 10.21
C ASN A 237 -5.72 4.77 9.86
N ARG A 238 -6.20 4.17 8.78
CA ARG A 238 -5.83 2.85 8.25
C ARG A 238 -5.74 2.76 6.72
N CYS A 239 -5.81 3.84 5.93
CA CYS A 239 -5.64 3.73 4.47
C CYS A 239 -4.93 4.95 3.85
N ILE A 240 -4.23 4.73 2.74
CA ILE A 240 -3.49 5.71 1.95
C ILE A 240 -3.96 5.66 0.50
N ARG A 241 -3.77 6.76 -0.24
CA ARG A 241 -4.15 6.87 -1.65
C ARG A 241 -2.91 7.04 -2.51
N ILE A 242 -2.78 6.22 -3.54
CA ILE A 242 -1.77 6.37 -4.58
C ILE A 242 -2.16 7.57 -5.45
N SER A 243 -1.24 8.51 -5.62
CA SER A 243 -1.47 9.78 -6.30
C SER A 243 -0.17 10.31 -6.89
N ARG A 244 -0.26 11.36 -7.71
CA ARG A 244 0.90 12.23 -7.97
C ARG A 244 1.35 12.92 -6.68
N SER A 245 2.64 13.19 -6.60
CA SER A 245 3.25 14.11 -5.64
C SER A 245 2.68 15.52 -5.78
N GLU A 246 2.94 16.37 -4.78
CA GLU A 246 2.45 17.74 -4.81
C GLU A 246 3.12 18.58 -5.90
N ASP A 247 2.32 19.39 -6.56
CA ASP A 247 2.73 20.31 -7.62
C ASP A 247 3.84 21.26 -7.16
N SER A 248 3.74 21.74 -5.92
CA SER A 248 4.69 22.66 -5.29
C SER A 248 6.08 22.04 -5.08
N LEU A 249 6.18 20.71 -5.02
CA LEU A 249 7.41 19.98 -4.67
C LEU A 249 8.19 19.52 -5.89
N ASP A 250 7.49 18.91 -6.85
CA ASP A 250 8.10 18.36 -8.05
C ASP A 250 7.18 18.41 -9.28
N PHE A 251 6.20 19.31 -9.30
CA PHE A 251 5.24 19.44 -10.39
C PHE A 251 4.34 18.20 -10.56
N GLY A 252 4.22 17.39 -9.50
CA GLY A 252 3.48 16.14 -9.47
C GLY A 252 3.99 15.11 -10.48
N GLN A 253 5.32 15.03 -10.60
CA GLN A 253 6.00 14.13 -11.54
C GLN A 253 6.24 12.73 -10.97
N ALA A 254 6.16 12.55 -9.66
CA ALA A 254 6.31 11.26 -9.01
C ALA A 254 4.95 10.65 -8.68
N THR A 255 4.84 9.33 -8.78
CA THR A 255 3.77 8.56 -8.15
C THR A 255 4.17 8.27 -6.71
N VAL A 256 3.31 8.65 -5.77
CA VAL A 256 3.49 8.45 -4.34
C VAL A 256 2.26 7.77 -3.73
N PRO A 257 2.43 7.01 -2.64
CA PRO A 257 3.71 6.66 -2.04
C PRO A 257 4.49 5.59 -2.83
N LEU A 258 5.80 5.55 -2.60
CA LEU A 258 6.67 4.50 -3.14
C LEU A 258 6.33 3.15 -2.48
N ILE A 259 6.73 2.06 -3.14
CA ILE A 259 6.60 0.71 -2.59
C ILE A 259 7.96 0.28 -2.06
N ASP A 260 8.02 -0.09 -0.78
CA ASP A 260 9.20 -0.67 -0.17
C ASP A 260 9.31 -2.16 -0.52
N ILE A 261 10.34 -2.49 -1.30
CA ILE A 261 10.61 -3.83 -1.82
C ILE A 261 11.67 -4.59 -1.00
N GLN A 262 12.15 -4.00 0.09
CA GLN A 262 13.18 -4.62 0.92
C GLN A 262 12.67 -5.94 1.53
N GLU A 263 13.62 -6.85 1.76
CA GLU A 263 13.31 -8.08 2.49
C GLU A 263 13.15 -7.82 3.98
N ILE A 264 12.24 -8.57 4.58
CA ILE A 264 11.90 -8.47 5.99
C ILE A 264 11.98 -9.88 6.56
N THR A 265 12.95 -10.09 7.44
CA THR A 265 13.19 -11.32 8.16
C THR A 265 13.44 -10.99 9.63
N THR A 266 13.37 -11.99 10.49
CA THR A 266 13.81 -11.89 11.88
C THR A 266 15.24 -12.41 12.03
N ASP A 267 15.99 -11.83 12.96
CA ASP A 267 17.32 -12.30 13.36
C ASP A 267 17.40 -12.32 14.90
N PRO A 268 17.42 -13.49 15.56
CA PRO A 268 17.37 -14.83 14.96
C PRO A 268 16.02 -15.12 14.29
N VAL A 269 16.00 -16.12 13.40
CA VAL A 269 14.76 -16.54 12.72
C VAL A 269 13.82 -17.19 13.73
N ILE A 270 12.67 -16.57 13.92
CA ILE A 270 11.64 -16.99 14.88
C ILE A 270 10.26 -17.10 14.24
N PRO A 271 9.34 -17.90 14.81
CA PRO A 271 7.96 -17.95 14.36
C PRO A 271 7.27 -16.58 14.40
N LEU A 272 6.36 -16.38 13.45
CA LEU A 272 5.65 -15.11 13.26
C LEU A 272 4.17 -15.32 13.56
N SER A 273 3.55 -14.36 14.25
CA SER A 273 2.10 -14.36 14.55
C SER A 273 1.28 -13.59 13.54
N GLY A 274 1.93 -12.84 12.65
CA GLY A 274 1.19 -11.97 11.75
C GLY A 274 2.03 -11.11 10.82
N ALA A 275 1.32 -10.33 10.00
CA ALA A 275 1.91 -9.35 9.12
C ALA A 275 0.99 -8.13 8.94
N GLY A 276 1.55 -7.06 8.43
CA GLY A 276 0.81 -5.85 8.13
C GLY A 276 1.38 -5.04 6.98
N LEU A 277 0.67 -3.95 6.64
CA LEU A 277 1.12 -2.90 5.75
C LEU A 277 1.33 -1.63 6.56
N TYR A 278 2.51 -1.04 6.45
CA TYR A 278 2.84 0.21 7.12
C TYR A 278 3.07 1.31 6.09
N TYR A 279 2.88 2.55 6.52
CA TYR A 279 3.24 3.74 5.73
C TYR A 279 4.19 4.60 6.55
N LYS A 280 5.24 5.09 5.91
CA LYS A 280 6.17 6.04 6.51
C LYS A 280 6.39 7.21 5.57
N SER A 281 6.26 8.43 6.09
CA SER A 281 6.58 9.66 5.37
C SER A 281 7.33 10.62 6.27
N LYS A 282 8.08 11.54 5.64
CA LYS A 282 8.74 12.62 6.35
C LYS A 282 7.80 13.83 6.37
N GLN A 283 7.40 14.27 7.56
CA GLN A 283 6.70 15.53 7.72
C GLN A 283 7.64 16.68 7.36
N LEU A 284 7.33 17.42 6.30
CA LEU A 284 8.01 18.66 5.98
C LEU A 284 7.13 19.82 6.43
N TYR A 285 7.65 20.60 7.37
CA TYR A 285 7.01 21.84 7.81
C TYR A 285 7.40 22.96 6.86
N SER A 286 6.42 23.63 6.26
CA SER A 286 6.65 24.88 5.53
C SER A 286 6.65 26.04 6.53
N HIS A 287 7.77 26.75 6.63
CA HIS A 287 7.88 27.94 7.48
C HIS A 287 7.63 29.19 6.62
N ASN A 288 6.37 29.49 6.30
CA ASN A 288 5.93 30.79 5.79
C ASN A 288 4.45 30.99 6.14
N ASP A 289 4.22 31.82 7.15
CA ASP A 289 2.97 32.48 7.55
C ASP A 289 1.63 31.70 7.46
N VAL A 290 1.19 31.26 8.66
CA VAL A 290 -0.21 31.01 9.08
C VAL A 290 -0.95 29.79 8.50
N LYS A 291 -0.28 28.87 7.80
CA LYS A 291 -0.87 27.54 7.53
C LYS A 291 0.16 26.43 7.64
N TYR A 292 -0.05 25.54 8.60
CA TYR A 292 0.68 24.27 8.70
C TYR A 292 0.21 23.34 7.57
N GLU A 293 0.72 23.53 6.36
CA GLU A 293 0.48 22.59 5.27
C GLU A 293 1.49 21.45 5.39
N LEU A 294 0.98 20.24 5.64
CA LEU A 294 1.71 18.99 5.43
C LEU A 294 2.05 18.91 3.94
N LEU A 295 3.24 19.37 3.58
CA LEU A 295 3.75 19.20 2.23
C LEU A 295 3.78 17.70 1.93
N ARG A 296 3.14 17.28 0.82
CA ARG A 296 3.04 15.88 0.40
C ARG A 296 4.35 15.41 -0.22
N TYR A 297 5.42 15.53 0.54
CA TYR A 297 6.63 14.84 0.19
C TYR A 297 6.37 13.36 0.39
N GLY A 298 6.59 12.60 -0.67
CA GLY A 298 6.29 11.18 -0.71
C GLY A 298 6.69 10.43 0.56
N GLY A 299 5.99 9.34 0.78
CA GLY A 299 6.41 8.30 1.70
C GLY A 299 6.63 7.01 0.93
N TYR A 300 6.83 5.94 1.68
CA TYR A 300 6.73 4.60 1.16
C TYR A 300 5.79 3.79 2.03
N PHE A 301 5.16 2.78 1.44
CA PHE A 301 4.49 1.74 2.19
C PHE A 301 5.16 0.40 1.90
N GLY A 302 5.12 -0.48 2.88
CA GLY A 302 5.78 -1.78 2.82
C GLY A 302 5.11 -2.79 3.71
N LEU A 303 5.56 -4.04 3.61
CA LEU A 303 5.16 -5.11 4.52
C LEU A 303 5.79 -4.90 5.89
N ARG A 304 5.18 -5.45 6.94
CA ARG A 304 5.82 -5.61 8.26
C ARG A 304 5.41 -6.95 8.85
N LEU A 305 6.21 -7.48 9.78
CA LEU A 305 5.97 -8.76 10.43
C LEU A 305 5.79 -8.59 11.94
N PHE A 306 4.97 -9.46 12.53
CA PHE A 306 4.76 -9.56 13.98
C PHE A 306 5.33 -10.88 14.47
N THR A 307 6.11 -10.82 15.54
CA THR A 307 6.76 -11.99 16.13
C THR A 307 5.77 -12.73 17.02
N HIS A 308 5.78 -14.05 16.95
CA HIS A 308 4.96 -14.86 17.84
C HIS A 308 5.47 -14.78 19.28
N ASP A 309 4.56 -14.62 20.24
CA ASP A 309 4.89 -14.60 21.66
C ASP A 309 5.04 -16.05 22.16
N ILE A 310 6.28 -16.42 22.47
CA ILE A 310 6.62 -17.76 22.99
C ILE A 310 6.55 -17.84 24.51
N SER A 311 6.27 -16.75 25.22
CA SER A 311 6.26 -16.73 26.69
C SER A 311 5.11 -17.53 27.29
N GLU A 312 3.99 -17.68 26.57
CA GLU A 312 2.82 -18.47 27.00
C GLU A 312 3.02 -19.99 26.86
N ILE A 313 4.05 -20.44 26.14
CA ILE A 313 4.27 -21.87 25.86
C ILE A 313 5.10 -22.57 26.97
N TYR A 314 5.83 -21.80 27.79
CA TYR A 314 6.76 -22.32 28.79
C TYR A 314 6.32 -22.13 30.26
N THR A 315 5.03 -21.89 30.52
CA THR A 315 4.44 -21.85 31.87
C THR A 315 3.71 -23.13 32.21
#